data_AF-D3IEK3-F1
#
_entry.id   AF-D3IEK3-F1
#
_cell.length_a   1.000
_cell.length_b   1.000
_cell.length_c   1.000
_cell.angle_alpha   90.00
_cell.angle_beta   90.00
_cell.angle_gamma   90.00
#
_symmetry.space_group_name_H-M   'P 1'
#
loop_
_entity.id
_entity.type
_entity.pdbx_description
1 polymer ?
#
loop_
_entity_poly.entity_id
_entity_poly.type
_entity_poly.pdbx_seq_one_letter_code
_entity_poly.pdbx_strand_id
1 'polypeptide(L)'
;MYTPAKLTEYRSKYNVSWAKQLPDDTPPEDVVVAYDKESLFRLIQEEGVMTEDDLKPHTELYPQRNFGNKLWQASGLSSLCTLKDARSMAKLPFLKHLHGIAEITMCPEYGVMLKTPSYSCGNHYTWWHTTLFDLNKAEIQYREINLQPKAI
;
A
#
# COMPACT_ATOMS: atom_id res chain seq x y z
N MET A 1 7.68 8.73 11.01
CA MET A 1 8.63 8.05 10.09
C MET A 1 8.57 6.61 10.52
N TYR A 2 8.29 5.68 9.60
CA TYR A 2 8.05 4.29 10.03
C TYR A 2 9.24 3.72 10.79
N THR A 3 8.94 3.03 11.88
CA THR A 3 9.94 2.54 12.82
C THR A 3 10.33 1.11 12.43
N PRO A 4 11.64 0.80 12.28
CA PRO A 4 12.10 -0.57 12.09
C PRO A 4 11.64 -1.48 13.23
N ALA A 5 11.22 -2.70 12.89
CA ALA A 5 10.77 -3.70 13.84
C ALA A 5 11.06 -5.12 13.32
N LYS A 6 11.05 -6.08 14.23
CA LYS A 6 11.03 -7.50 13.91
C LYS A 6 9.59 -8.00 13.82
N LEU A 7 9.31 -8.82 12.81
CA LEU A 7 7.96 -9.35 12.61
C LEU A 7 7.51 -10.22 13.79
N THR A 8 8.43 -11.00 14.37
CA THR A 8 8.17 -11.81 15.57
C THR A 8 7.72 -10.94 16.75
N GLU A 9 8.41 -9.83 17.02
CA GLU A 9 8.06 -8.87 18.08
C GLU A 9 6.72 -8.19 17.80
N TYR A 10 6.49 -7.75 16.56
CA TYR A 10 5.22 -7.16 16.13
C TYR A 10 4.04 -8.11 16.38
N ARG A 11 4.16 -9.37 15.95
CA ARG A 11 3.11 -10.38 16.14
C ARG A 11 2.86 -10.66 17.61
N SER A 12 3.91 -10.77 18.43
CA SER A 12 3.77 -10.98 19.87
C SER A 12 3.07 -9.81 20.57
N LYS A 13 3.29 -8.58 20.10
CA LYS A 13 2.72 -7.37 20.72
C LYS A 13 1.27 -7.13 20.34
N TYR A 14 0.94 -7.28 19.05
CA TYR A 14 -0.37 -6.88 18.52
C TYR A 14 -1.35 -8.04 18.31
N ASN A 15 -0.88 -9.30 18.29
CA ASN A 15 -1.70 -10.49 18.11
C ASN A 15 -2.71 -10.39 16.95
N VAL A 16 -2.22 -9.95 15.79
CA VAL A 16 -3.04 -9.68 14.59
C VAL A 16 -3.14 -10.89 13.66
N SER A 17 -4.18 -10.89 12.83
CA SER A 17 -4.33 -11.83 11.70
C SER A 17 -4.15 -11.09 10.37
N TRP A 18 -3.48 -11.70 9.41
CA TRP A 18 -3.34 -11.15 8.06
C TRP A 18 -4.68 -11.20 7.32
N ALA A 19 -4.98 -10.16 6.55
CA ALA A 19 -6.22 -10.12 5.78
C ALA A 19 -6.28 -11.17 4.66
N LYS A 20 -5.11 -11.60 4.18
CA LYS A 20 -4.95 -12.60 3.13
C LYS A 20 -4.07 -13.73 3.63
N GLN A 21 -4.25 -14.91 3.05
CA GLN A 21 -3.28 -15.98 3.24
C GLN A 21 -1.97 -15.58 2.58
N LEU A 22 -0.91 -15.50 3.37
CA LEU A 22 0.42 -15.14 2.90
C LEU A 22 1.26 -16.41 2.70
N PRO A 23 2.20 -16.41 1.74
CA PRO A 23 3.22 -17.45 1.63
C PRO A 23 4.06 -17.55 2.91
N ASP A 24 4.80 -18.65 3.02
CA ASP A 24 5.82 -18.80 4.06
C ASP A 24 6.81 -17.62 4.01
N ASP A 25 7.34 -17.26 5.18
CA ASP A 25 8.26 -16.14 5.38
C ASP A 25 7.76 -14.79 4.81
N THR A 26 6.43 -14.62 4.75
CA THR A 26 5.77 -13.39 4.32
C THR A 26 4.82 -12.86 5.42
N PRO A 27 4.98 -11.61 5.88
CA PRO A 27 6.04 -10.66 5.55
C PRO A 27 7.44 -11.17 5.96
N PRO A 28 8.53 -10.57 5.45
CA PRO A 28 9.89 -10.84 5.93
C PRO A 28 10.05 -10.52 7.42
N GLU A 29 11.11 -11.02 8.05
CA GLU A 29 11.37 -10.75 9.47
C GLU A 29 11.72 -9.29 9.76
N ASP A 30 12.46 -8.64 8.85
CA ASP A 30 12.77 -7.22 8.92
C ASP A 30 11.65 -6.41 8.27
N VAL A 31 10.97 -5.59 9.07
CA VAL A 31 9.85 -4.76 8.63
C VAL A 31 9.92 -3.36 9.24
N VAL A 32 9.00 -2.49 8.83
CA VAL A 32 8.71 -1.23 9.48
C VAL A 32 7.24 -1.15 9.86
N VAL A 33 6.95 -0.44 10.95
CA VAL A 33 5.60 -0.24 11.50
C VAL A 33 5.35 1.26 11.67
N ALA A 34 4.12 1.68 11.42
CA ALA A 34 3.66 3.04 11.67
C ALA A 34 3.04 3.15 13.07
N TYR A 35 3.75 3.78 14.01
CA TYR A 35 3.30 3.96 15.39
C TYR A 35 2.65 5.32 15.64
N ASP A 36 2.93 6.31 14.79
CA ASP A 36 2.64 7.73 15.05
C ASP A 36 1.65 8.30 14.02
N LYS A 37 0.62 7.52 13.66
CA LYS A 37 -0.43 7.92 12.72
C LYS A 37 0.10 8.38 11.36
N GLU A 38 1.21 7.81 10.91
CA GLU A 38 1.80 8.22 9.64
C GLU A 38 0.92 7.86 8.45
N SER A 39 0.89 8.75 7.45
CA SER A 39 0.14 8.51 6.22
C SER A 39 0.79 7.42 5.36
N LEU A 40 -0.05 6.62 4.71
CA LEU A 40 0.32 5.69 3.65
C LEU A 40 -0.60 5.95 2.45
N PHE A 41 -0.02 6.12 1.26
CA PHE A 41 -0.77 6.46 0.05
C PHE A 41 -0.83 5.27 -0.90
N ARG A 42 -1.99 5.08 -1.53
CA ARG A 42 -2.21 4.05 -2.55
C ARG A 42 -2.85 4.69 -3.79
N LEU A 43 -2.44 4.23 -4.97
CA LEU A 43 -3.21 4.48 -6.18
C LEU A 43 -4.38 3.50 -6.19
N ILE A 44 -5.58 4.01 -6.47
CA ILE A 44 -6.83 3.24 -6.42
C ILE A 44 -7.54 3.30 -7.78
N GLN A 45 -8.38 2.31 -8.04
CA GLN A 45 -9.08 2.16 -9.31
C GLN A 45 -10.04 3.32 -9.55
N GLU A 46 -10.88 3.65 -8.58
CA GLU A 46 -11.88 4.72 -8.69
C GLU A 46 -11.35 6.06 -8.19
N GLU A 47 -11.88 7.18 -8.73
CA GLU A 47 -11.42 8.52 -8.33
C GLU A 47 -11.84 8.90 -6.91
N GLY A 48 -13.03 8.46 -6.49
CA GLY A 48 -13.72 8.97 -5.30
C GLY A 48 -13.84 7.98 -4.13
N VAL A 49 -13.33 6.76 -4.25
CA VAL A 49 -13.53 5.72 -3.24
C VAL A 49 -12.48 4.62 -3.34
N MET A 50 -11.92 4.21 -2.20
CA MET A 50 -11.12 3.00 -2.10
C MET A 50 -12.06 1.80 -1.89
N THR A 51 -11.83 0.72 -2.63
CA THR A 51 -12.68 -0.47 -2.62
C THR A 51 -11.88 -1.72 -2.26
N GLU A 52 -12.57 -2.84 -2.02
CA GLU A 52 -11.93 -4.15 -1.82
C GLU A 52 -11.07 -4.58 -3.01
N ASP A 53 -11.40 -4.13 -4.22
CA ASP A 53 -10.59 -4.43 -5.42
C ASP A 53 -9.22 -3.75 -5.37
N ASP A 54 -9.07 -2.65 -4.61
CA ASP A 54 -7.79 -1.97 -4.36
C ASP A 54 -6.91 -2.70 -3.31
N LEU A 55 -7.48 -3.68 -2.62
CA LEU A 55 -6.83 -4.54 -1.64
C LEU A 55 -6.44 -5.91 -2.20
N LYS A 56 -6.55 -6.09 -3.53
CA LYS A 56 -6.08 -7.31 -4.20
C LYS A 56 -4.57 -7.22 -4.48
N PRO A 57 -3.74 -8.09 -3.89
CA PRO A 57 -2.32 -8.17 -4.22
C PRO A 57 -2.10 -8.69 -5.64
N HIS A 58 -0.88 -8.54 -6.17
CA HIS A 58 -0.55 -8.99 -7.51
C HIS A 58 -0.77 -10.50 -7.71
N THR A 59 -0.58 -11.30 -6.66
CA THR A 59 -0.84 -12.74 -6.68
C THR A 59 -2.30 -13.09 -6.95
N GLU A 60 -3.25 -12.26 -6.50
CA GLU A 60 -4.69 -12.43 -6.79
C GLU A 60 -5.06 -11.86 -8.16
N LEU A 61 -4.49 -10.72 -8.54
CA LEU A 61 -4.79 -10.07 -9.83
C LEU A 61 -4.23 -10.85 -11.03
N TYR A 62 -3.11 -11.55 -10.84
CA TYR A 62 -2.39 -12.26 -11.90
C TYR A 62 -2.01 -13.68 -11.46
N PRO A 63 -3.00 -14.57 -11.22
CA PRO A 63 -2.75 -15.90 -10.64
C PRO A 63 -1.92 -16.82 -11.55
N GLN A 64 -1.90 -16.54 -12.86
CA GLN A 64 -1.12 -17.31 -13.83
C GLN A 64 0.35 -16.89 -13.90
N ARG A 65 0.73 -15.80 -13.23
CA ARG A 65 2.09 -15.26 -13.28
C ARG A 65 2.99 -15.97 -12.27
N ASN A 66 4.16 -16.41 -12.71
CA ASN A 66 5.22 -16.86 -11.79
C ASN A 66 5.96 -15.65 -11.19
N PHE A 67 5.86 -15.47 -9.87
CA PHE A 67 6.52 -14.39 -9.14
C PHE A 67 7.92 -14.76 -8.63
N GLY A 68 8.30 -16.04 -8.66
CA GLY A 68 9.61 -16.52 -8.20
C GLY A 68 10.00 -15.99 -6.83
N ASN A 69 11.21 -15.46 -6.72
CA ASN A 69 11.75 -14.87 -5.48
C ASN A 69 11.07 -13.57 -5.02
N LYS A 70 10.14 -13.01 -5.81
CA LYS A 70 9.35 -11.84 -5.46
C LYS A 70 7.93 -12.19 -4.99
N LEU A 71 7.65 -13.46 -4.73
CA LEU A 71 6.33 -13.90 -4.28
C LEU A 71 5.89 -13.19 -2.98
N TRP A 72 6.79 -13.03 -2.01
CA TRP A 72 6.51 -12.30 -0.77
C TRP A 72 6.09 -10.85 -1.06
N GLN A 73 6.82 -10.17 -1.95
CA GLN A 73 6.56 -8.79 -2.36
C GLN A 73 5.23 -8.67 -3.11
N ALA A 74 4.96 -9.61 -4.01
CA ALA A 74 3.76 -9.65 -4.84
C ALA A 74 2.48 -10.01 -4.04
N SER A 75 2.64 -10.65 -2.88
CA SER A 75 1.56 -10.98 -1.94
C SER A 75 1.19 -9.80 -1.04
N GLY A 76 1.95 -8.72 -1.08
CA GLY A 76 1.62 -7.47 -0.40
C GLY A 76 1.12 -6.41 -1.38
N LEU A 77 0.69 -5.30 -0.81
CA LEU A 77 0.08 -4.20 -1.54
C LEU A 77 1.09 -3.08 -1.81
N SER A 78 1.12 -2.57 -3.05
CA SER A 78 2.00 -1.47 -3.47
C SER A 78 1.56 -0.13 -2.87
N SER A 79 2.40 0.50 -2.06
CA SER A 79 2.07 1.72 -1.32
C SER A 79 3.21 2.74 -1.32
N LEU A 80 2.91 3.99 -0.98
CA LEU A 80 3.81 5.15 -1.09
C LEU A 80 3.76 5.98 0.21
N CYS A 81 4.89 6.52 0.67
CA CYS A 81 4.92 7.29 1.91
C CYS A 81 4.48 8.75 1.80
N THR A 82 4.45 9.30 0.58
CA THR A 82 4.15 10.72 0.39
C THR A 82 3.13 10.92 -0.71
N LEU A 83 2.27 11.91 -0.53
CA LEU A 83 1.32 12.33 -1.57
C LEU A 83 2.05 12.79 -2.84
N LYS A 84 3.24 13.39 -2.71
CA LYS A 84 4.08 13.79 -3.85
C LYS A 84 4.49 12.57 -4.67
N ASP A 85 4.94 11.49 -4.03
CA ASP A 85 5.32 10.26 -4.70
C ASP A 85 4.08 9.59 -5.34
N ALA A 86 2.93 9.60 -4.66
CA ALA A 86 1.65 9.14 -5.22
C ALA A 86 1.25 9.89 -6.49
N ARG A 87 1.28 11.23 -6.45
CA ARG A 87 1.01 12.07 -7.62
C ARG A 87 2.02 11.86 -8.74
N SER A 88 3.30 11.61 -8.42
CA SER A 88 4.32 11.30 -9.41
C SER A 88 4.06 9.95 -10.10
N MET A 89 3.81 8.91 -9.31
CA MET A 89 3.49 7.56 -9.81
C MET A 89 2.20 7.56 -10.65
N ALA A 90 1.19 8.31 -10.24
CA ALA A 90 -0.07 8.47 -10.98
C ALA A 90 0.10 8.99 -12.42
N LYS A 91 1.21 9.67 -12.73
CA LYS A 91 1.50 10.19 -14.08
C LYS A 91 2.09 9.14 -15.02
N LEU A 92 2.54 8.00 -14.51
CA LEU A 92 3.18 6.97 -15.31
C LEU A 92 2.18 6.34 -16.28
N PRO A 93 2.53 6.17 -17.59
CA PRO A 93 1.59 5.68 -18.59
C PRO A 93 0.91 4.35 -18.23
N PHE A 94 1.64 3.43 -17.62
CA PHE A 94 1.12 2.11 -17.24
C PHE A 94 0.23 2.12 -15.99
N LEU A 95 0.13 3.25 -15.26
CA LEU A 95 -0.72 3.42 -14.07
C LEU A 95 -1.90 4.37 -14.32
N LYS A 96 -2.10 4.84 -15.56
CA LYS A 96 -3.22 5.74 -15.91
C LYS A 96 -4.61 5.13 -15.77
N HIS A 97 -4.69 3.80 -15.70
CA HIS A 97 -5.95 3.06 -15.47
C HIS A 97 -6.41 3.11 -14.00
N LEU A 98 -5.54 3.55 -13.08
CA LEU A 98 -5.94 3.87 -11.72
C LEU A 98 -6.40 5.33 -11.73
N HIS A 99 -7.50 5.67 -11.07
CA HIS A 99 -8.13 7.00 -11.17
C HIS A 99 -8.05 7.84 -9.90
N GLY A 100 -7.79 7.25 -8.72
CA GLY A 100 -7.73 7.96 -7.44
C GLY A 100 -6.40 7.82 -6.69
N ILE A 101 -6.28 8.56 -5.58
CA ILE A 101 -5.27 8.35 -4.55
C ILE A 101 -5.98 8.24 -3.21
N ALA A 102 -5.79 7.13 -2.50
CA ALA A 102 -6.24 6.97 -1.12
C ALA A 102 -5.09 7.29 -0.18
N GLU A 103 -5.36 8.07 0.86
CA GLU A 103 -4.51 8.28 2.02
C GLU A 103 -5.07 7.49 3.20
N ILE A 104 -4.21 6.68 3.80
CA ILE A 104 -4.54 5.86 4.96
C ILE A 104 -3.73 6.43 6.12
N THR A 105 -4.41 6.94 7.14
CA THR A 105 -3.78 7.21 8.43
C THR A 105 -3.50 5.87 9.10
N MET A 106 -2.22 5.47 9.12
CA MET A 106 -1.84 4.15 9.62
C MET A 106 -1.94 4.08 11.14
N CYS A 107 -2.20 2.89 11.66
CA CYS A 107 -1.87 2.53 13.03
C CYS A 107 -1.17 1.17 13.03
N PRO A 108 -0.50 0.78 14.12
CA PRO A 108 0.26 -0.47 14.16
C PRO A 108 -0.59 -1.71 13.83
N GLU A 109 -1.85 -1.70 14.25
CA GLU A 109 -2.78 -2.79 14.02
C GLU A 109 -3.10 -3.01 12.55
N TYR A 110 -2.95 -2.00 11.68
CA TYR A 110 -3.27 -2.11 10.24
C TYR A 110 -2.26 -2.90 9.44
N GLY A 111 -1.10 -3.22 10.02
CA GLY A 111 -0.12 -4.13 9.43
C GLY A 111 1.29 -3.58 9.40
N VAL A 112 2.13 -4.26 8.63
CA VAL A 112 3.56 -3.98 8.53
C VAL A 112 3.97 -3.72 7.10
N MET A 113 5.08 -3.02 6.93
CA MET A 113 5.58 -2.66 5.60
C MET A 113 7.05 -3.01 5.47
N LEU A 114 7.53 -3.09 4.23
CA LEU A 114 8.96 -3.10 3.93
C LEU A 114 9.24 -2.13 2.79
N LYS A 115 10.32 -1.36 2.90
CA LYS A 115 10.75 -0.45 1.85
C LYS A 115 11.23 -1.26 0.65
N THR A 116 10.53 -1.13 -0.47
CA THR A 116 10.78 -1.88 -1.70
C THR A 116 10.90 -0.90 -2.86
N PRO A 117 11.98 -0.09 -2.90
CA PRO A 117 12.10 0.95 -3.90
C PRO A 117 12.05 0.36 -5.31
N SER A 118 11.44 1.10 -6.21
CA SER A 118 11.45 0.79 -7.64
C SER A 118 12.26 1.85 -8.39
N TYR A 119 12.59 1.56 -9.65
CA TYR A 119 13.26 2.53 -10.52
C TYR A 119 12.49 3.87 -10.61
N SER A 120 11.15 3.82 -10.53
CA SER A 120 10.27 5.00 -10.65
C SER A 120 9.91 5.65 -9.30
N CYS A 121 10.21 5.02 -8.17
CA CYS A 121 9.92 5.59 -6.85
C CYS A 121 10.83 5.01 -5.75
N GLY A 122 11.65 5.89 -5.15
CA GLY A 122 12.54 5.53 -4.04
C GLY A 122 11.83 5.36 -2.69
N ASN A 123 10.58 5.81 -2.56
CA ASN A 123 9.76 5.71 -1.35
C ASN A 123 8.57 4.75 -1.52
N HIS A 124 8.76 3.72 -2.35
CA HIS A 124 7.80 2.64 -2.50
C HIS A 124 7.95 1.63 -1.35
N TYR A 125 6.81 1.17 -0.85
CA TYR A 125 6.71 0.15 0.19
C TYR A 125 5.76 -0.95 -0.26
N THR A 126 6.06 -2.16 0.18
CA THR A 126 5.09 -3.26 0.16
C THR A 126 4.43 -3.29 1.53
N TRP A 127 3.11 -3.24 1.57
CA TRP A 127 2.30 -3.27 2.78
C TRP A 127 1.51 -4.58 2.86
N TRP A 128 1.66 -5.30 3.96
CA TRP A 128 0.78 -6.43 4.29
C TRP A 128 -0.15 -5.99 5.39
N HIS A 129 -1.42 -5.91 5.04
CA HIS A 129 -2.44 -5.42 5.96
C HIS A 129 -3.10 -6.57 6.72
N THR A 130 -3.58 -6.23 7.90
CA THR A 130 -4.29 -7.17 8.78
C THR A 130 -5.80 -7.10 8.51
N THR A 131 -6.53 -8.02 9.13
CA THR A 131 -8.00 -7.99 9.18
C THR A 131 -8.57 -6.78 9.93
N LEU A 132 -7.74 -6.01 10.62
CA LEU A 132 -8.14 -4.82 11.38
C LEU A 132 -8.12 -3.54 10.56
N PHE A 133 -7.55 -3.58 9.35
CA PHE A 133 -7.61 -2.45 8.44
C PHE A 133 -9.05 -2.18 8.00
N ASP A 134 -9.52 -0.96 8.24
CA ASP A 134 -10.84 -0.49 7.81
C ASP A 134 -10.68 0.47 6.63
N LEU A 135 -10.99 -0.03 5.44
CA LEU A 135 -10.86 0.73 4.19
C LEU A 135 -11.76 1.98 4.14
N ASN A 136 -12.86 2.02 4.91
CA ASN A 136 -13.78 3.16 4.94
C ASN A 136 -13.15 4.38 5.65
N LYS A 137 -12.03 4.21 6.34
CA LYS A 137 -11.27 5.30 6.97
C LYS A 137 -10.21 5.89 6.06
N ALA A 138 -10.08 5.41 4.82
CA ALA A 138 -9.19 6.01 3.85
C ALA A 138 -9.75 7.37 3.38
N GLU A 139 -8.92 8.39 3.37
CA GLU A 139 -9.25 9.71 2.85
C GLU A 139 -8.87 9.79 1.37
N ILE A 140 -9.75 10.36 0.55
CA ILE A 140 -9.51 10.48 -0.90
C ILE A 140 -8.77 11.78 -1.18
N GLN A 141 -7.62 11.64 -1.83
CA GLN A 141 -6.74 12.74 -2.19
C GLN A 141 -6.89 13.10 -3.67
N TYR A 142 -6.93 14.40 -3.95
CA TYR A 142 -6.98 14.90 -5.31
C TYR A 142 -5.72 14.55 -6.10
N ARG A 143 -5.93 13.91 -7.25
CA ARG A 143 -4.94 13.76 -8.31
C ARG A 143 -4.88 15.07 -9.08
N GLU A 144 -3.85 15.88 -8.84
CA GLU A 144 -3.56 17.06 -9.66
C GLU A 144 -3.16 16.66 -11.10
N ILE A 145 -4.12 16.15 -11.88
CA ILE A 145 -3.90 15.77 -13.28
C ILE A 145 -4.72 16.67 -14.23
N ASN A 146 -5.81 17.30 -13.79
CA ASN A 146 -6.55 18.29 -14.60
C ASN A 146 -7.18 19.40 -13.75
N LEU A 147 -6.42 20.44 -13.43
CA LEU A 147 -6.98 21.78 -13.32
C LEU A 147 -6.60 22.52 -14.60
N GLN A 148 -7.33 22.28 -15.69
CA GLN A 148 -7.68 23.45 -16.47
C GLN A 148 -8.82 24.11 -15.69
N PRO A 149 -8.66 25.34 -15.19
CA PRO A 149 -9.79 26.06 -14.66
C PRO A 149 -10.86 26.07 -15.75
N LYS A 150 -12.08 25.62 -15.42
CA LYS A 150 -13.23 25.94 -16.26
C LYS A 150 -13.21 27.45 -16.38
N ALA A 151 -12.94 27.96 -17.58
CA ALA A 151 -13.13 29.37 -17.89
C ALA A 151 -14.58 29.70 -17.52
N ILE A 152 -14.73 30.66 -16.61
CA ILE A 152 -16.02 31.29 -16.30
C ILE A 152 -16.32 32.24 -17.45
#